data_AF-A0A852AZ49-F1
#
_entry.id   AF-A0A852AZ49-F1
#
_cell.length_a   1.000
_cell.length_b   1.000
_cell.length_c   1.000
_cell.angle_alpha   90.00
_cell.angle_beta   90.00
_cell.angle_gamma   90.00
#
_symmetry.space_group_name_H-M   'P 1'
#
loop_
_entity.id
_entity.type
_entity.pdbx_description
1 polymer ?
#
loop_
_entity_poly.entity_id
_entity_poly.type
_entity_poly.pdbx_seq_one_letter_code
_entity_poly.pdbx_strand_id
1 'polypeptide(L)'
;EKQVFQLRAHMYQARSLFAADSSGLSDPFARVFFISQSQCTEVLNETLCPTWDQLLVFDNVELYGEAHEMRDDPPIIVIEIYDQDTVGKADFMGRTFAKPVVKMSDEEYCPPRFPPQLEYYQIYRGNATAGDLLAAFELLQVPAG
;
A
#
# COMPACT_ATOMS: atom_id res chain seq x y z
N GLU A 1 -23.72 2.66 -9.61
CA GLU A 1 -23.74 1.22 -9.98
C GLU A 1 -22.78 0.41 -9.09
N LYS A 2 -22.89 -0.92 -9.01
CA LYS A 2 -21.85 -1.75 -8.35
C LYS A 2 -20.75 -2.03 -9.35
N GLN A 3 -19.51 -1.76 -8.96
CA GLN A 3 -18.32 -2.01 -9.76
C GLN A 3 -17.37 -2.92 -8.96
N VAL A 4 -16.71 -3.86 -9.63
CA VAL A 4 -15.78 -4.81 -8.99
C VAL A 4 -14.38 -4.53 -9.50
N PHE A 5 -13.41 -4.47 -8.58
CA PHE A 5 -12.01 -4.21 -8.88
C PHE A 5 -11.08 -5.21 -8.19
N GLN A 6 -9.86 -5.29 -8.71
CA GLN A 6 -8.71 -5.87 -8.03
C GLN A 6 -7.72 -4.75 -7.72
N LEU A 7 -7.35 -4.58 -6.44
CA LEU A 7 -6.23 -3.71 -6.08
C LEU A 7 -4.95 -4.55 -6.05
N ARG A 8 -3.90 -4.04 -6.69
CA ARG A 8 -2.54 -4.56 -6.58
C ARG A 8 -1.66 -3.51 -5.92
N ALA A 9 -1.10 -3.87 -4.77
CA ALA A 9 -0.13 -3.07 -4.04
C ALA A 9 1.25 -3.71 -4.18
N HIS A 10 2.10 -3.10 -5.01
CA HIS A 10 3.48 -3.48 -5.23
C HIS A 10 4.35 -2.81 -4.15
N MET A 11 4.60 -3.53 -3.06
CA MET A 11 5.31 -3.06 -1.88
C MET A 11 6.80 -3.41 -2.00
N TYR A 12 7.63 -2.44 -2.40
CA TYR A 12 9.04 -2.71 -2.69
C TYR A 12 9.94 -2.56 -1.46
N GLN A 13 10.17 -1.34 -0.98
CA GLN A 13 11.04 -1.11 0.17
C GLN A 13 10.56 0.09 0.99
N ALA A 14 10.94 0.15 2.26
CA ALA A 14 10.96 1.41 3.01
C ALA A 14 12.39 1.73 3.46
N ARG A 15 12.66 3.00 3.74
CA ARG A 15 13.97 3.46 4.21
C ARG A 15 13.85 4.52 5.28
N SER A 16 14.90 4.62 6.10
CA SER A 16 15.02 5.61 7.17
C SER A 16 13.82 5.57 8.13
N LEU A 17 13.33 4.36 8.42
CA LEU A 17 12.27 4.16 9.40
C LEU A 17 12.74 4.60 10.79
N PHE A 18 11.82 5.12 11.58
CA PHE A 18 12.10 5.50 12.96
C PHE A 18 12.30 4.23 13.80
N ALA A 19 13.46 4.04 14.42
CA ALA A 19 13.68 2.90 15.32
C ALA A 19 12.67 2.95 16.48
N ALA A 20 11.91 1.89 16.67
CA ALA A 20 10.97 1.81 17.79
C ALA A 20 11.63 1.21 19.05
N ASP A 21 12.66 0.37 18.87
CA ASP A 21 13.29 -0.36 19.98
C ASP A 21 14.54 0.33 20.57
N SER A 22 15.00 -0.19 21.71
CA SER A 22 16.22 0.27 22.39
C SER A 22 17.52 -0.21 21.75
N SER A 23 17.47 -1.19 20.84
CA SER A 23 18.63 -1.72 20.12
C SER A 23 19.03 -0.82 18.94
N GLY A 24 18.10 0.03 18.49
CA GLY A 24 18.24 0.90 17.32
C GLY A 24 17.80 0.24 16.02
N LEU A 25 17.18 -0.94 16.06
CA LEU A 25 16.64 -1.68 14.92
C LEU A 25 15.14 -1.93 15.12
N SER A 26 14.48 -2.55 14.14
CA SER A 26 13.05 -2.88 14.19
C SER A 26 12.82 -4.12 13.36
N ASP A 27 11.68 -4.78 13.57
CA ASP A 27 11.16 -5.89 12.78
C ASP A 27 9.98 -5.39 11.91
N PRO A 28 10.21 -4.53 10.90
CA PRO A 28 9.13 -3.83 10.22
C PRO A 28 8.28 -4.72 9.29
N PHE A 29 6.96 -4.47 9.31
CA PHE A 29 6.03 -4.88 8.26
C PHE A 29 5.09 -3.73 7.89
N ALA A 30 4.57 -3.77 6.66
CA ALA A 30 3.57 -2.83 6.19
C ALA A 30 2.19 -3.49 6.20
N ARG A 31 1.17 -2.75 6.63
CA ARG A 31 -0.23 -3.12 6.50
C ARG A 31 -0.94 -2.14 5.56
N VAL A 32 -1.43 -2.67 4.46
CA VAL A 32 -2.16 -1.93 3.43
C VAL A 32 -3.66 -2.11 3.66
N PHE A 33 -4.38 -1.00 3.72
CA PHE A 33 -5.83 -0.96 3.83
C PHE A 33 -6.44 -0.35 2.59
N PHE A 34 -7.51 -0.98 2.14
CA PHE A 34 -8.33 -0.46 1.07
C PHE A 34 -9.79 -0.86 1.28
N ILE A 35 -10.67 0.14 1.40
CA ILE A 35 -12.10 -0.05 1.67
C ILE A 35 -12.33 -0.89 2.93
N SER A 36 -12.79 -2.13 2.79
CA SER A 36 -13.11 -3.05 3.87
C SER A 36 -12.06 -4.15 4.05
N GLN A 37 -10.97 -4.11 3.28
CA GLN A 37 -9.94 -5.13 3.25
C GLN A 37 -8.61 -4.59 3.78
N SER A 38 -7.81 -5.48 4.36
CA SER A 38 -6.43 -5.20 4.73
C SER A 38 -5.55 -6.43 4.51
N GLN A 39 -4.32 -6.23 4.06
CA GLN A 39 -3.29 -7.27 3.99
C GLN A 39 -1.96 -6.73 4.53
N CYS A 40 -1.10 -7.63 4.97
CA CYS A 40 0.22 -7.29 5.48
C CYS A 40 1.30 -7.87 4.58
N THR A 41 2.43 -7.18 4.49
CA THR A 41 3.69 -7.77 4.02
C THR A 41 4.21 -8.76 5.07
N GLU A 42 5.25 -9.51 4.71
CA GLU A 42 6.07 -10.22 5.68
C GLU A 42 6.77 -9.23 6.64
N VAL A 43 7.09 -9.76 7.82
CA VAL A 43 7.93 -9.12 8.82
C VAL A 43 9.39 -9.39 8.44
N LEU A 44 10.20 -8.35 8.39
CA LEU A 44 11.65 -8.48 8.17
C LEU A 44 12.38 -8.10 9.43
N ASN A 45 13.27 -8.95 9.93
CA ASN A 45 13.87 -8.75 11.24
C ASN A 45 15.06 -7.77 11.20
N GLU A 46 15.23 -7.03 12.29
CA GLU A 46 16.42 -6.23 12.62
C GLU A 46 16.86 -5.25 11.51
N THR A 47 15.92 -4.48 10.93
CA THR A 47 16.19 -3.51 9.86
C THR A 47 15.33 -2.25 9.93
N LEU A 48 15.93 -1.10 9.59
CA LEU A 48 15.22 0.17 9.35
C LEU A 48 15.05 0.50 7.85
N CYS A 49 15.53 -0.41 7.00
CA CYS A 49 15.47 -0.31 5.54
C CYS A 49 14.92 -1.62 4.95
N PRO A 50 13.68 -2.02 5.29
CA PRO A 50 13.12 -3.27 4.79
C PRO A 50 12.94 -3.22 3.28
N THR A 51 13.33 -4.32 2.61
CA THR A 51 12.99 -4.58 1.20
C THR A 51 12.08 -5.79 1.18
N TRP A 52 10.76 -5.56 1.14
CA TRP A 52 9.78 -6.63 1.08
C TRP A 52 9.75 -7.26 -0.31
N ASP A 53 9.74 -6.43 -1.36
CA ASP A 53 9.56 -6.88 -2.76
C ASP A 53 8.34 -7.80 -2.93
N GLN A 54 7.20 -7.36 -2.41
CA GLN A 54 5.96 -8.14 -2.33
C GLN A 54 4.80 -7.50 -3.08
N LEU A 55 4.04 -8.33 -3.79
CA LEU A 55 2.76 -7.95 -4.36
C LEU A 55 1.63 -8.43 -3.45
N LEU A 56 0.87 -7.49 -2.88
CA LEU A 56 -0.38 -7.78 -2.18
C LEU A 56 -1.55 -7.61 -3.16
N VAL A 57 -2.38 -8.65 -3.30
CA VAL A 57 -3.52 -8.66 -4.23
C VAL A 57 -4.82 -8.72 -3.44
N PHE A 58 -5.65 -7.69 -3.60
CA PHE A 58 -6.97 -7.60 -3.00
C PHE A 58 -8.00 -7.87 -4.09
N ASP A 59 -8.60 -9.04 -4.06
CA ASP A 59 -9.64 -9.44 -4.99
C ASP A 59 -11.02 -8.97 -4.54
N ASN A 60 -11.95 -8.90 -5.49
CA ASN A 60 -13.37 -8.60 -5.23
C ASN A 60 -13.58 -7.31 -4.43
N VAL A 61 -12.83 -6.25 -4.75
CA VAL A 61 -13.04 -4.94 -4.14
C VAL A 61 -14.29 -4.33 -4.77
N GLU A 62 -15.35 -4.22 -3.97
CA GLU A 62 -16.62 -3.65 -4.40
C GLU A 62 -16.64 -2.15 -4.13
N LEU A 63 -16.84 -1.37 -5.19
CA LEU A 63 -17.05 0.07 -5.12
C LEU A 63 -18.44 0.41 -5.67
N TYR A 64 -19.07 1.43 -5.10
CA TYR A 64 -20.41 1.89 -5.50
C TYR A 64 -20.32 3.31 -6.03
N GLY A 65 -20.81 3.52 -7.25
CA GLY A 65 -20.74 4.82 -7.94
C GLY A 65 -20.70 4.66 -9.46
N GLU A 66 -20.42 5.75 -10.16
CA GLU A 66 -20.20 5.72 -11.61
C GLU A 66 -18.74 5.36 -11.93
N ALA A 67 -18.53 4.56 -12.97
CA ALA A 67 -17.22 4.02 -13.29
C ALA A 67 -16.18 5.12 -13.59
N HIS A 68 -16.61 6.21 -14.23
CA HIS A 68 -15.77 7.37 -14.54
C HIS A 68 -15.36 8.15 -13.29
N GLU A 69 -16.25 8.30 -12.31
CA GLU A 69 -15.93 8.96 -11.03
C GLU A 69 -14.85 8.18 -10.28
N MET A 70 -14.94 6.85 -10.27
CA MET A 70 -13.93 5.99 -9.65
C MET A 70 -12.58 6.07 -10.35
N ARG A 71 -12.56 6.30 -11.66
CA ARG A 71 -11.32 6.48 -12.43
C ARG A 71 -10.63 7.79 -12.09
N ASP A 72 -11.40 8.88 -12.00
CA ASP A 72 -10.86 10.22 -11.86
C ASP A 72 -10.58 10.59 -10.38
N ASP A 73 -11.34 10.05 -9.43
CA ASP A 73 -11.10 10.19 -7.99
C ASP A 73 -11.28 8.86 -7.24
N PRO A 74 -10.31 7.92 -7.35
CA PRO A 74 -10.39 6.65 -6.66
C PRO A 74 -10.27 6.82 -5.14
N PRO A 75 -10.83 5.88 -4.35
CA PRO A 75 -10.60 5.82 -2.91
C PRO A 75 -9.11 5.80 -2.55
N ILE A 76 -8.79 6.38 -1.40
CA ILE A 76 -7.41 6.45 -0.90
C ILE A 76 -7.00 5.11 -0.28
N ILE A 77 -5.78 4.67 -0.59
CA ILE A 77 -5.10 3.56 0.08
C ILE A 77 -4.40 4.11 1.31
N VAL A 78 -4.58 3.43 2.45
CA VAL A 78 -3.85 3.74 3.67
C VAL A 78 -2.79 2.68 3.89
N ILE A 79 -1.55 3.11 4.10
CA ILE A 79 -0.44 2.21 4.40
C ILE A 79 0.11 2.58 5.76
N GLU A 80 0.12 1.61 6.67
CA GLU A 80 0.68 1.75 8.00
C GLU A 80 1.92 0.86 8.13
N ILE A 81 2.97 1.38 8.73
CA ILE A 81 4.18 0.63 9.05
C ILE A 81 4.20 0.34 10.55
N TYR A 82 4.52 -0.90 10.88
CA TYR A 82 4.56 -1.42 12.23
C TYR A 82 5.87 -2.13 12.50
N ASP A 83 6.30 -2.08 13.76
CA ASP A 83 7.39 -2.88 14.30
C ASP A 83 6.79 -4.09 15.03
N GLN A 84 7.20 -5.31 14.67
CA GLN A 84 6.71 -6.54 15.29
C GLN A 84 7.60 -6.95 16.46
N ASP A 85 7.29 -6.45 17.66
CA ASP A 85 7.99 -6.88 18.87
C ASP A 85 7.86 -8.39 19.13
N THR A 86 8.93 -8.98 19.67
CA THR A 86 9.00 -10.40 20.07
C THR A 86 7.92 -10.76 21.11
N VAL A 87 7.51 -9.79 21.94
CA VAL A 87 6.50 -9.98 22.98
C VAL A 87 5.56 -8.78 23.01
N GLY A 88 4.34 -8.96 22.49
CA GLY A 88 3.28 -7.97 22.65
C GLY A 88 2.57 -7.60 21.36
N LYS A 89 2.02 -6.39 21.35
CA LYS A 89 1.32 -5.82 20.20
C LYS A 89 2.35 -5.09 19.34
N ALA A 90 2.22 -5.21 18.02
CA ALA A 90 3.05 -4.46 17.09
C ALA A 90 2.94 -2.94 17.31
N ASP A 91 4.08 -2.28 17.28
CA ASP A 91 4.25 -0.85 17.56
C ASP A 91 4.10 -0.02 16.30
N PHE A 92 3.28 1.04 16.36
CA PHE A 92 3.02 1.88 15.20
C PHE A 92 4.21 2.81 14.91
N MET A 93 4.84 2.62 13.74
CA MET A 93 6.00 3.40 13.31
C MET A 93 5.60 4.61 12.47
N GLY A 94 4.53 4.52 11.68
CA GLY A 94 4.06 5.62 10.86
C GLY A 94 3.04 5.21 9.79
N ARG A 95 2.53 6.20 9.06
CA ARG A 95 1.51 6.00 8.03
C ARG A 95 1.79 6.89 6.82
N THR A 96 1.40 6.41 5.64
CA THR A 96 1.27 7.21 4.43
C THR A 96 -0.03 6.87 3.69
N PHE A 97 -0.31 7.65 2.64
CA PHE A 97 -1.51 7.54 1.82
C PHE A 97 -1.14 7.55 0.35
N ALA A 98 -1.86 6.77 -0.46
CA ALA A 98 -1.64 6.70 -1.90
C ALA A 98 -2.97 6.72 -2.66
N LYS A 99 -2.95 7.29 -3.87
CA LYS A 99 -4.01 7.11 -4.87
C LYS A 99 -3.57 6.01 -5.85
N PRO A 100 -4.37 4.96 -6.09
CA PRO A 100 -4.04 3.98 -7.11
C PRO A 100 -4.18 4.56 -8.51
N VAL A 101 -3.38 4.06 -9.45
CA VAL A 101 -3.65 4.25 -10.88
C VAL A 101 -4.79 3.33 -11.29
N VAL A 102 -5.90 3.90 -11.72
CA VAL A 102 -7.09 3.13 -12.11
C VAL A 102 -6.98 2.70 -13.57
N LYS A 103 -7.30 1.44 -13.81
CA LYS A 103 -7.41 0.82 -15.13
C LYS A 103 -8.81 0.30 -15.33
N MET A 104 -9.53 0.86 -16.29
CA MET A 104 -10.88 0.40 -16.62
C MET A 104 -10.81 -0.88 -17.46
N SER A 105 -11.90 -1.66 -17.49
CA SER A 105 -11.91 -2.96 -18.16
C SER A 105 -11.73 -2.85 -19.68
N ASP A 106 -12.15 -1.73 -20.26
CA ASP A 106 -12.07 -1.39 -21.69
C ASP A 106 -10.73 -0.76 -22.09
N GLU A 107 -9.85 -0.44 -21.13
CA GLU A 107 -8.51 0.09 -21.39
C GLU A 107 -7.50 -1.06 -21.63
N GLU A 108 -6.50 -0.82 -22.50
CA GLU A 108 -5.38 -1.75 -22.67
C GLU A 108 -4.37 -1.64 -21.51
N TYR A 109 -3.80 -2.78 -21.11
CA TYR A 109 -2.72 -2.81 -20.14
C TYR A 109 -1.38 -2.70 -20.88
N CYS A 110 -0.99 -1.47 -21.23
CA CYS A 110 0.24 -1.23 -21.99
C CYS A 110 0.91 0.11 -21.63
N PRO A 111 2.21 0.27 -22.00
CA PRO A 111 2.90 1.54 -21.84
C PRO A 111 2.21 2.68 -22.59
N PRO A 112 2.25 3.93 -22.08
CA PRO A 112 3.07 4.38 -20.94
C PRO A 112 2.36 4.33 -19.58
N ARG A 113 1.06 3.97 -19.55
CA ARG A 113 0.25 4.05 -18.32
C ARG A 113 0.44 2.85 -17.39
N PHE A 114 0.68 1.66 -17.95
CA PHE A 114 0.74 0.40 -17.20
C PHE A 114 1.98 -0.44 -17.54
N PRO A 115 2.56 -1.17 -16.56
CA PRO A 115 2.29 -1.07 -15.12
C PRO A 115 2.71 0.30 -14.56
N PRO A 116 2.12 0.77 -13.44
CA PRO A 116 2.58 1.99 -12.79
C PRO A 116 4.04 1.85 -12.33
N GLN A 117 4.77 2.96 -12.32
CA GLN A 117 6.13 3.00 -11.79
C GLN A 117 6.13 3.08 -10.27
N LEU A 118 7.22 2.64 -9.65
CA LEU A 118 7.44 2.82 -8.22
C LEU A 118 7.63 4.31 -7.90
N GLU A 119 6.92 4.77 -6.88
CA GLU A 119 6.97 6.14 -6.37
C GLU A 119 7.31 6.17 -4.89
N TYR A 120 7.94 7.27 -4.46
CA TYR A 120 8.23 7.51 -3.04
C TYR A 120 7.05 8.18 -2.34
N TYR A 121 6.61 7.57 -1.25
CA TYR A 121 5.58 8.07 -0.35
C TYR A 121 6.21 8.40 1.01
N GLN A 122 6.13 9.66 1.42
CA GLN A 122 6.59 10.07 2.74
C GLN A 122 5.71 9.45 3.82
N ILE A 123 6.34 8.76 4.77
CA ILE A 123 5.71 8.21 5.96
C ILE A 123 5.73 9.27 7.06
N TYR A 124 4.61 9.41 7.77
CA TYR A 124 4.46 10.34 8.88
C TYR A 124 4.07 9.62 10.18
N ARG A 125 4.62 10.09 11.29
CA ARG A 125 4.22 9.72 12.66
C ARG A 125 3.87 11.00 13.42
N GLY A 126 2.57 11.27 13.57
CA GLY A 126 2.12 12.57 14.04
C GLY A 126 2.56 13.67 13.08
N ASN A 127 3.30 14.67 13.57
CA ASN A 127 3.81 15.78 12.76
C ASN A 127 5.25 15.57 12.26
N ALA A 128 5.85 14.42 12.56
CA ALA A 128 7.23 14.10 12.16
C ALA A 128 7.25 13.17 10.94
N THR A 129 8.24 13.35 10.07
CA THR A 129 8.58 12.37 9.04
C THR A 129 9.18 11.12 9.67
N ALA A 130 8.77 9.95 9.21
CA ALA A 130 9.13 8.64 9.76
C ALA A 130 9.70 7.68 8.70
N GLY A 131 10.29 8.24 7.64
CA GLY A 131 10.90 7.50 6.53
C GLY A 131 10.11 7.62 5.23
N ASP A 132 10.58 6.93 4.20
CA ASP A 132 9.94 6.87 2.88
C ASP A 132 9.59 5.43 2.52
N LEU A 133 8.44 5.23 1.89
CA LEU A 133 8.02 3.98 1.25
C LEU A 133 8.18 4.12 -0.27
N LEU A 134 8.84 3.16 -0.91
CA LEU A 134 8.85 3.00 -2.37
C LEU A 134 7.83 1.91 -2.74
N ALA A 135 6.77 2.28 -3.44
CA ALA A 135 5.69 1.36 -3.80
C ALA A 135 4.98 1.81 -5.10
N ALA A 136 4.15 0.94 -5.65
CA ALA A 136 3.22 1.28 -6.73
C ALA A 136 1.85 0.66 -6.46
N PHE A 137 0.78 1.35 -6.84
CA PHE A 137 -0.59 0.90 -6.59
C PHE A 137 -1.43 1.03 -7.86
N GLU A 138 -2.12 -0.03 -8.23
CA GLU A 138 -3.06 -0.03 -9.36
C GLU A 138 -4.39 -0.67 -8.97
N LEU A 139 -5.48 -0.09 -9.46
CA LEU A 139 -6.83 -0.56 -9.24
C LEU A 139 -7.45 -0.96 -10.58
N LEU A 140 -7.64 -2.26 -10.79
CA LEU A 140 -8.03 -2.83 -12.08
C LEU A 140 -9.51 -3.22 -12.05
N GLN A 141 -10.32 -2.63 -12.92
CA GLN A 141 -11.73 -2.99 -13.02
C GLN A 141 -11.86 -4.41 -13.59
N VAL A 142 -12.63 -5.23 -12.89
CA VAL A 142 -13.02 -6.56 -13.34
C VAL A 142 -14.26 -6.40 -14.21
N PRO A 143 -14.25 -6.85 -15.48
CA PRO A 143 -15.43 -6.80 -16.33
C PRO A 143 -16.59 -7.54 -15.66
N ALA A 144 -17.80 -6.98 -15.75
CA ALA A 144 -19.00 -7.76 -15.48
C ALA A 144 -19.07 -8.91 -16.50
N GLY A 145 -19.11 -10.15 -16.00
CA GLY A 145 -19.28 -11.34 -16.83
C GLY A 145 -20.67 -11.45 -17.44
#